data_AF-A0A094FQB1-F1
#
_entry.id   AF-A0A094FQB1-F1
#
_cell.length_a   1.000
_cell.length_b   1.000
_cell.length_c   1.000
_cell.angle_alpha   90.00
_cell.angle_beta   90.00
_cell.angle_gamma   90.00
#
_symmetry.space_group_name_H-M   'P 1'
#
loop_
_entity.id
_entity.type
_entity.pdbx_description
1 polymer ?
#
loop_
_entity_poly.entity_id
_entity_poly.type
_entity_poly.pdbx_seq_one_letter_code
_entity_poly.pdbx_strand_id
1 'polypeptide(L)'
;VVKPGFIIGTADSGFSNTDDILWRVVATAAAIKVFPEDPAGTWLYVSSVDAIATRVTSQLLATGSITVFVDIIDGMLLSKFWELVREELALASPSVPWDDWVQVVTRQMNEQHPIWSVQHILSYRPLLTTQPPGAQEYLETHIAIRSCVRYLVLSGFIQLSEGLGRGV
;
A
#
# COMPACT_ATOMS: atom_id res chain seq x y z
N VAL A 1 17.63 -16.95 3.88
CA VAL A 1 16.20 -16.60 3.95
C VAL A 1 16.07 -15.10 3.76
N VAL A 2 15.23 -14.65 2.83
CA VAL A 2 14.93 -13.23 2.61
C VAL A 2 13.53 -12.96 3.17
N LYS A 3 13.39 -11.92 3.99
CA LYS A 3 12.11 -11.55 4.60
C LYS A 3 11.71 -10.15 4.14
N PRO A 4 10.83 -10.03 3.14
CA PRO A 4 10.30 -8.74 2.70
C PRO A 4 9.11 -8.29 3.56
N GLY A 5 8.83 -6.99 3.53
CA GLY A 5 7.52 -6.43 3.86
C GLY A 5 6.54 -6.57 2.70
N PHE A 6 5.66 -5.57 2.51
CA PHE A 6 4.80 -5.50 1.33
C PHE A 6 5.62 -5.40 0.05
N ILE A 7 5.18 -6.12 -0.98
CA ILE A 7 5.80 -6.10 -2.30
C ILE A 7 4.82 -5.45 -3.27
N ILE A 8 5.24 -4.37 -3.90
CA ILE A 8 4.41 -3.59 -4.83
C ILE A 8 4.93 -3.70 -6.26
N GLY A 9 4.16 -3.18 -7.22
CA GLY A 9 4.59 -3.07 -8.61
C GLY A 9 5.83 -2.18 -8.77
N THR A 10 6.38 -2.14 -9.98
CA THR A 10 7.57 -1.32 -10.28
C THR A 10 7.21 0.14 -10.51
N ALA A 11 8.22 1.02 -10.48
CA ALA A 11 8.07 2.43 -10.84
C ALA A 11 7.57 2.64 -12.28
N ASP A 12 7.97 1.77 -13.20
CA ASP A 12 7.62 1.85 -14.63
C ASP A 12 6.17 1.43 -14.91
N SER A 13 5.78 0.20 -14.53
CA SER A 13 4.47 -0.34 -14.90
C SER A 13 3.40 -0.21 -13.82
N GLY A 14 3.80 -0.20 -12.54
CA GLY A 14 2.86 -0.15 -11.42
C GLY A 14 1.92 -1.36 -11.32
N PHE A 15 2.23 -2.50 -11.95
CA PHE A 15 1.33 -3.66 -11.92
C PHE A 15 1.05 -4.10 -10.48
N SER A 16 -0.18 -3.88 -10.05
CA SER A 16 -0.65 -4.11 -8.68
C SER A 16 -1.50 -5.36 -8.63
N ASN A 17 -1.20 -6.26 -7.69
CA ASN A 17 -2.02 -7.43 -7.45
C ASN A 17 -3.31 -7.03 -6.71
N THR A 18 -4.46 -7.10 -7.38
CA THR A 18 -5.76 -6.70 -6.81
C THR A 18 -6.23 -7.59 -5.65
N ASP A 19 -5.60 -8.75 -5.45
CA ASP A 19 -5.84 -9.62 -4.30
C ASP A 19 -4.99 -9.26 -3.07
N ASP A 20 -4.05 -8.31 -3.19
CA ASP A 20 -3.27 -7.82 -2.06
C ASP A 20 -4.14 -7.01 -1.09
N ILE A 21 -3.97 -7.26 0.20
CA ILE A 21 -4.68 -6.54 1.26
C ILE A 21 -4.37 -5.04 1.24
N LEU A 22 -3.14 -4.64 0.93
CA LEU A 22 -2.75 -3.23 0.86
C LEU A 22 -3.62 -2.49 -0.16
N TRP A 23 -3.79 -3.07 -1.35
CA TRP A 23 -4.57 -2.47 -2.43
C TRP A 23 -6.07 -2.54 -2.19
N ARG A 24 -6.57 -3.58 -1.50
CA ARG A 24 -7.97 -3.65 -1.07
C ARG A 24 -8.32 -2.60 -0.01
N VAL A 25 -7.39 -2.30 0.91
CA VAL A 25 -7.56 -1.20 1.87
C VAL A 25 -7.54 0.15 1.15
N VAL A 26 -6.61 0.36 0.21
CA VAL A 26 -6.56 1.58 -0.62
C VAL A 26 -7.86 1.79 -1.40
N ALA A 27 -8.35 0.74 -2.09
CA ALA A 27 -9.58 0.82 -2.86
C ALA A 27 -10.80 1.11 -1.97
N THR A 28 -10.86 0.50 -0.79
CA THR A 28 -11.89 0.78 0.20
C THR A 28 -11.87 2.24 0.65
N ALA A 29 -10.69 2.76 1.03
CA ALA A 29 -10.52 4.14 1.47
C ALA A 29 -10.93 5.14 0.37
N ALA A 30 -10.57 4.85 -0.88
CA ALA A 30 -10.96 5.64 -2.04
C ALA A 30 -12.49 5.61 -2.27
N ALA A 31 -13.11 4.43 -2.20
CA ALA A 31 -14.54 4.25 -2.45
C ALA A 31 -15.42 5.00 -1.43
N ILE A 32 -15.07 4.93 -0.13
CA ILE A 32 -15.82 5.62 0.92
C ILE A 32 -15.38 7.07 1.12
N LYS A 33 -14.33 7.51 0.43
CA LYS A 33 -13.74 8.86 0.52
C LYS A 33 -13.34 9.26 1.94
N VAL A 34 -12.88 8.28 2.73
CA VAL A 34 -12.34 8.47 4.08
C VAL A 34 -11.09 7.62 4.18
N PHE A 35 -9.98 8.20 4.59
CA PHE A 35 -8.68 7.53 4.67
C PHE A 35 -8.34 7.18 6.11
N PRO A 36 -7.71 6.02 6.37
CA PRO A 36 -7.23 5.72 7.70
C PRO A 36 -6.01 6.58 8.05
N GLU A 37 -5.84 6.83 9.33
CA GLU A 37 -4.72 7.54 9.92
C GLU A 37 -4.11 6.71 11.04
N ASP A 38 -2.80 6.87 11.15
CA ASP A 38 -1.95 6.17 12.09
C ASP A 38 -1.17 7.15 12.96
N PRO A 39 -0.71 6.71 14.15
CA PRO A 39 0.22 7.48 14.94
C PRO A 39 1.39 8.00 14.10
N ALA A 40 1.85 9.21 14.41
CA ALA A 40 3.01 9.79 13.74
C ALA A 40 4.24 8.87 13.90
N GLY A 41 5.01 8.73 12.82
CA GLY A 41 6.21 7.88 12.80
C GLY A 41 5.95 6.41 12.49
N THR A 42 4.69 6.00 12.30
CA THR A 42 4.33 4.66 11.84
C THR A 42 5.01 4.34 10.50
N TRP A 43 5.73 3.21 10.46
CA TRP A 43 6.52 2.76 9.32
C TRP A 43 5.81 1.66 8.55
N LEU A 44 5.77 1.82 7.23
CA LEU A 44 5.29 0.83 6.29
C LEU A 44 6.50 0.16 5.63
N TYR A 45 6.73 -1.11 5.94
CA TYR A 45 7.70 -1.95 5.23
C TYR A 45 7.17 -2.25 3.84
N VAL A 46 7.75 -1.62 2.82
CA VAL A 46 7.29 -1.76 1.44
C VAL A 46 8.45 -1.61 0.47
N SER A 47 8.47 -2.42 -0.57
CA SER A 47 9.47 -2.36 -1.63
C SER A 47 8.87 -2.81 -2.95
N SER A 48 9.37 -2.26 -4.06
CA SER A 48 8.96 -2.71 -5.39
C SER A 48 9.51 -4.11 -5.70
N VAL A 49 8.78 -4.85 -6.53
CA VAL A 49 9.11 -6.24 -6.86
C VAL A 49 10.47 -6.40 -7.52
N ASP A 50 10.92 -5.42 -8.30
CA ASP A 50 12.24 -5.38 -8.93
C ASP A 50 13.37 -5.17 -7.90
N ALA A 51 13.16 -4.34 -6.89
CA ALA A 51 14.10 -4.17 -5.78
C ALA A 51 14.25 -5.47 -4.97
N ILE A 52 13.14 -6.15 -4.69
CA ILE A 52 13.16 -7.46 -4.01
C ILE A 52 13.85 -8.51 -4.87
N ALA A 53 13.48 -8.62 -6.15
CA ALA A 53 14.08 -9.56 -7.08
C ALA A 53 15.59 -9.38 -7.17
N THR A 54 16.06 -8.13 -7.29
CA THR A 54 17.48 -7.78 -7.33
C THR A 54 18.23 -8.23 -6.07
N ARG A 55 17.64 -8.05 -4.88
CA ARG A 55 18.26 -8.50 -3.61
C ARG A 55 18.35 -10.02 -3.53
N VAL A 56 17.29 -10.72 -3.95
CA VAL A 56 17.26 -12.19 -3.97
C VAL A 56 18.30 -12.72 -4.96
N THR A 57 18.33 -12.22 -6.19
CA THR A 57 19.28 -12.69 -7.21
C THR A 57 20.71 -12.36 -6.83
N SER A 58 20.97 -11.20 -6.21
CA SER A 58 22.30 -10.83 -5.73
C SER A 58 22.83 -11.81 -4.67
N GLN A 59 21.97 -12.30 -3.78
CA GLN A 59 22.34 -13.31 -2.79
C GLN A 59 22.58 -14.69 -3.43
N LEU A 60 21.74 -15.08 -4.41
CA LEU A 60 21.88 -16.36 -5.11
C LEU A 60 23.13 -16.44 -5.98
N LEU A 61 23.51 -15.32 -6.61
CA LEU A 61 24.65 -15.22 -7.53
C LEU A 61 25.94 -14.78 -6.84
N ALA A 62 25.93 -14.59 -5.53
CA ALA A 62 27.12 -14.18 -4.78
C ALA A 62 28.21 -15.26 -4.89
N THR A 63 29.39 -14.88 -5.36
CA THR A 63 30.58 -15.77 -5.42
C THR A 63 31.35 -15.84 -4.10
N GLY A 64 30.89 -15.11 -3.08
CA GLY A 64 31.51 -15.00 -1.76
C GLY A 64 30.58 -15.47 -0.64
N SER A 65 30.67 -14.83 0.52
CA SER A 65 29.80 -15.16 1.66
C SER A 65 28.35 -14.74 1.39
N ILE A 66 27.43 -15.69 1.53
CA ILE A 66 25.98 -15.47 1.47
C ILE A 66 25.49 -15.04 2.86
N THR A 67 24.57 -14.08 2.91
CA THR A 67 23.94 -13.68 4.17
C THR A 67 22.78 -14.64 4.49
N VAL A 68 22.84 -15.30 5.66
CA VAL A 68 21.84 -16.31 6.05
C VAL A 68 20.43 -15.71 6.19
N PHE A 69 20.34 -14.48 6.72
CA PHE A 69 19.10 -13.73 6.88
C PHE A 69 19.25 -12.34 6.29
N VAL A 70 18.37 -11.99 5.35
CA VAL A 70 18.27 -10.65 4.79
C VAL A 70 16.86 -10.14 5.11
N ASP A 71 16.77 -9.35 6.18
CA ASP A 71 15.54 -8.64 6.52
C ASP A 71 15.48 -7.35 5.69
N ILE A 72 14.48 -7.24 4.83
CA ILE A 72 14.28 -6.04 4.00
C ILE A 72 13.40 -5.10 4.80
N ILE A 73 14.06 -4.24 5.57
CA ILE A 73 13.43 -3.29 6.50
C ILE A 73 13.09 -1.94 5.87
N ASP A 74 13.39 -1.78 4.59
CA ASP A 74 13.15 -0.57 3.82
C ASP A 74 11.66 -0.31 3.61
N GLY A 75 11.32 0.94 3.36
CA GLY A 75 9.92 1.35 3.36
C GLY A 75 9.74 2.85 3.30
N MET A 76 8.66 3.32 3.92
CA MET A 76 8.38 4.75 4.09
C MET A 76 7.47 4.97 5.29
N LEU A 77 7.32 6.23 5.69
CA LEU A 77 6.27 6.60 6.64
C LEU A 77 4.89 6.28 6.06
N LEU A 78 4.02 5.65 6.86
CA LEU A 78 2.67 5.31 6.43
C LEU A 78 1.84 6.57 6.11
N SER A 79 2.10 7.68 6.81
CA SER A 79 1.53 8.99 6.47
C SER A 79 1.91 9.44 5.06
N LYS A 80 3.17 9.22 4.65
CA LYS A 80 3.65 9.54 3.31
C LYS A 80 3.00 8.64 2.26
N PHE A 81 2.86 7.34 2.54
CA PHE A 81 2.10 6.43 1.67
C PHE A 81 0.69 6.96 1.40
N TRP A 82 -0.06 7.33 2.45
CA TRP A 82 -1.42 7.85 2.28
C TRP A 82 -1.48 9.20 1.58
N GLU A 83 -0.49 10.06 1.78
CA GLU A 83 -0.32 11.30 1.02
C GLU A 83 -0.18 11.03 -0.47
N LEU A 84 0.75 10.14 -0.87
CA LEU A 84 0.98 9.76 -2.26
C LEU A 84 -0.30 9.19 -2.91
N VAL A 85 -1.02 8.33 -2.19
CA VAL A 85 -2.29 7.75 -2.65
C VAL A 85 -3.34 8.84 -2.89
N ARG A 86 -3.55 9.75 -1.93
CA ARG A 86 -4.55 10.81 -2.07
C ARG A 86 -4.23 11.79 -3.19
N GLU A 87 -2.95 12.14 -3.35
CA GLU A 87 -2.50 13.01 -4.43
C GLU A 87 -2.76 12.40 -5.80
N GLU A 88 -2.45 11.11 -6.00
CA GLU A 88 -2.72 10.43 -7.27
C GLU A 88 -4.20 10.25 -7.57
N LEU A 89 -5.02 10.05 -6.53
CA LEU A 89 -6.47 9.96 -6.68
C LEU A 89 -7.15 11.34 -6.77
N ALA A 90 -6.42 12.44 -6.58
CA ALA A 90 -6.94 13.80 -6.48
C ALA A 90 -8.08 13.95 -5.46
N LEU A 91 -7.99 13.25 -4.32
CA LEU A 91 -9.02 13.23 -3.28
C LEU A 91 -8.63 14.12 -2.09
N ALA A 92 -9.42 15.16 -1.82
CA ALA A 92 -9.30 16.03 -0.64
C ALA A 92 -10.12 15.50 0.56
N SER A 93 -10.07 14.20 0.79
CA SER A 93 -10.86 13.49 1.80
C SER A 93 -10.28 13.61 3.20
N PRO A 94 -11.12 13.57 4.26
CA PRO A 94 -10.65 13.52 5.63
C PRO A 94 -9.94 12.20 5.93
N SER A 95 -9.01 12.28 6.88
CA SER A 95 -8.37 11.15 7.52
C SER A 95 -8.97 10.95 8.92
N VAL A 96 -9.12 9.69 9.34
CA VAL A 96 -9.62 9.34 10.68
C VAL A 96 -8.78 8.20 11.26
N PRO A 97 -8.65 8.08 12.59
CA PRO A 97 -7.91 6.97 13.22
C PRO A 97 -8.35 5.60 12.70
N TRP A 98 -7.40 4.66 12.58
CA TRP A 98 -7.66 3.31 12.05
C TRP A 98 -8.92 2.64 12.64
N ASP A 99 -9.09 2.67 13.96
CA ASP A 99 -10.22 2.03 14.62
C ASP A 99 -11.56 2.67 14.21
N ASP A 100 -11.60 4.00 14.08
CA ASP A 100 -12.77 4.73 13.59
C ASP A 100 -13.03 4.42 12.12
N TRP A 101 -11.97 4.33 11.30
CA TRP A 101 -12.07 3.94 9.90
C TRP A 101 -12.67 2.54 9.73
N VAL A 102 -12.24 1.57 10.55
CA VAL A 102 -12.80 0.21 10.56
C VAL A 102 -14.29 0.22 10.91
N GLN A 103 -14.73 1.07 11.84
CA GLN A 103 -16.16 1.23 12.16
C GLN A 103 -16.95 1.79 10.98
N VAL A 104 -16.41 2.76 10.24
CA VAL A 104 -17.04 3.30 9.04
C VAL A 104 -17.18 2.22 7.96
N VAL A 105 -16.09 1.50 7.67
CA VAL A 105 -16.07 0.42 6.67
C VAL A 105 -17.07 -0.67 7.04
N THR A 106 -17.04 -1.16 8.28
CA THR A 106 -17.87 -2.30 8.71
C THR A 106 -19.37 -1.99 8.61
N ARG A 107 -19.80 -0.74 8.81
CA ARG A 107 -21.21 -0.33 8.66
C ARG A 107 -21.69 -0.32 7.21
N GLN A 108 -20.77 -0.11 6.25
CA GLN A 108 -21.08 0.00 4.82
C GLN A 108 -20.75 -1.28 4.04
N MET A 109 -20.09 -2.24 4.69
CA MET A 109 -19.57 -3.45 4.07
C MET A 109 -20.68 -4.45 3.74
N ASN A 110 -20.70 -4.92 2.50
CA ASN A 110 -21.54 -6.02 2.01
C ASN A 110 -20.67 -7.02 1.23
N GLU A 111 -21.27 -8.09 0.70
CA GLU A 111 -20.53 -9.14 -0.01
C GLU A 111 -19.82 -8.66 -1.28
N GLN A 112 -20.27 -7.54 -1.86
CA GLN A 112 -19.69 -6.93 -3.05
C GLN A 112 -18.49 -6.02 -2.73
N HIS A 113 -18.21 -5.77 -1.44
CA HIS A 113 -17.19 -4.83 -1.01
C HIS A 113 -15.76 -5.41 -1.18
N PRO A 114 -14.76 -4.63 -1.67
CA PRO A 114 -13.40 -5.14 -1.95
C PRO A 114 -12.70 -5.82 -0.77
N ILE A 115 -13.04 -5.41 0.45
CA ILE A 115 -12.45 -5.95 1.68
C ILE A 115 -13.26 -7.09 2.31
N TRP A 116 -14.44 -7.43 1.78
CA TRP A 116 -15.35 -8.42 2.39
C TRP A 116 -14.68 -9.77 2.64
N SER A 117 -14.01 -10.33 1.62
CA SER A 117 -13.36 -11.65 1.72
C SER A 117 -12.14 -11.66 2.65
N VAL A 118 -11.64 -10.49 3.04
CA VAL A 118 -10.46 -10.30 3.89
C VAL A 118 -10.79 -9.48 5.14
N GLN A 119 -12.07 -9.38 5.50
CA GLN A 119 -12.54 -8.54 6.62
C GLN A 119 -11.89 -8.89 7.96
N HIS A 120 -11.51 -10.16 8.16
CA HIS A 120 -10.80 -10.60 9.36
C HIS A 120 -9.46 -9.87 9.53
N ILE A 121 -8.81 -9.44 8.45
CA ILE A 121 -7.54 -8.70 8.52
C ILE A 121 -7.74 -7.30 9.12
N LEU A 122 -8.94 -6.71 8.99
CA LEU A 122 -9.25 -5.43 9.65
C LEU A 122 -9.17 -5.56 11.18
N SER A 123 -9.50 -6.73 11.71
CA SER A 123 -9.40 -7.06 13.14
C SER A 123 -7.99 -7.49 13.56
N TYR A 124 -7.18 -7.97 12.62
CA TYR A 124 -5.82 -8.49 12.85
C TYR A 124 -4.80 -7.71 12.04
N ARG A 125 -4.73 -6.41 12.32
CA ARG A 125 -3.73 -5.55 11.72
C ARG A 125 -2.33 -5.97 12.21
N PRO A 126 -1.35 -6.20 11.31
CA PRO A 126 0.03 -6.40 11.72
C PRO A 126 0.50 -5.22 12.57
N LEU A 127 1.29 -5.49 13.60
CA LEU A 127 1.90 -4.42 14.42
C LEU A 127 2.73 -3.53 13.51
N LEU A 128 2.25 -2.30 13.30
CA LEU A 128 3.05 -1.28 12.67
C LEU A 128 4.01 -0.71 13.71
N THR A 129 5.28 -0.64 13.35
CA THR A 129 6.36 -0.16 14.19
C THR A 129 6.72 1.26 13.80
N THR A 130 7.55 1.90 14.61
CA THR A 130 8.27 3.09 14.15
C THR A 130 9.37 2.68 13.17
N GLN A 131 9.91 3.65 12.43
CA GLN A 131 11.01 3.41 11.50
C GLN A 131 12.16 2.68 12.22
N PRO A 132 12.55 1.47 11.76
CA PRO A 132 13.61 0.74 12.43
C PRO A 132 14.98 1.32 12.05
N PRO A 133 15.99 1.18 12.94
CA PRO A 133 17.34 1.64 12.65
C PRO A 133 17.89 1.03 11.36
N GLY A 134 18.43 1.88 10.48
CA GLY A 134 19.01 1.45 9.20
C GLY A 134 18.02 1.26 8.06
N ALA A 135 16.70 1.41 8.28
CA ALA A 135 15.73 1.42 7.20
C ALA A 135 15.93 2.61 6.27
N GLN A 136 15.88 2.34 4.97
CA GLN A 136 16.00 3.36 3.94
C GLN A 136 14.65 3.64 3.27
N GLU A 137 14.48 4.90 2.89
CA GLU A 137 13.38 5.39 2.07
C GLU A 137 13.93 5.70 0.68
N TYR A 138 13.36 5.08 -0.35
CA TYR A 138 13.81 5.24 -1.73
C TYR A 138 12.77 6.01 -2.55
N LEU A 139 13.24 6.97 -3.34
CA LEU A 139 12.38 7.76 -4.22
C LEU A 139 11.66 6.87 -5.24
N GLU A 140 12.34 5.83 -5.73
CA GLU A 140 11.81 4.84 -6.65
C GLU A 140 10.57 4.13 -6.07
N THR A 141 10.56 3.87 -4.76
CA THR A 141 9.40 3.28 -4.08
C THR A 141 8.22 4.26 -4.08
N HIS A 142 8.45 5.57 -3.96
CA HIS A 142 7.37 6.57 -4.08
C HIS A 142 6.78 6.60 -5.50
N ILE A 143 7.63 6.54 -6.51
CA ILE A 143 7.19 6.50 -7.91
C ILE A 143 6.41 5.21 -8.16
N ALA A 144 6.88 4.08 -7.64
CA ALA A 144 6.18 2.79 -7.70
C ALA A 144 4.79 2.84 -7.06
N ILE A 145 4.63 3.45 -5.87
CA ILE A 145 3.31 3.64 -5.26
C ILE A 145 2.38 4.43 -6.18
N ARG A 146 2.87 5.53 -6.77
CA ARG A 146 2.06 6.35 -7.69
C ARG A 146 1.64 5.57 -8.92
N SER A 147 2.57 4.86 -9.54
CA SER A 147 2.30 4.00 -10.71
C SER A 147 1.31 2.89 -10.35
N CYS A 148 1.41 2.30 -9.15
CA CYS A 148 0.46 1.31 -8.65
C CYS A 148 -0.96 1.86 -8.53
N VAL A 149 -1.12 3.04 -7.92
CA VAL A 149 -2.42 3.69 -7.79
C VAL A 149 -3.03 4.00 -9.16
N ARG A 150 -2.23 4.52 -10.10
CA ARG A 150 -2.68 4.76 -11.49
C ARG A 150 -3.14 3.47 -12.17
N TYR A 151 -2.40 2.37 -12.00
CA TYR A 151 -2.78 1.08 -12.56
C TYR A 151 -4.11 0.58 -11.97
N LEU A 152 -4.34 0.74 -10.66
CA LEU A 152 -5.59 0.34 -10.01
C LEU A 152 -6.80 1.15 -10.52
N VAL A 153 -6.60 2.43 -10.85
CA VAL A 153 -7.63 3.26 -11.51
C VAL A 153 -7.87 2.79 -12.95
N LEU A 154 -6.79 2.62 -13.74
CA LEU A 154 -6.88 2.20 -15.15
C LEU A 154 -7.51 0.82 -15.34
N SER A 155 -7.29 -0.10 -14.39
CA SER A 155 -7.90 -1.43 -14.40
C SER A 155 -9.37 -1.45 -13.94
N GLY A 156 -9.90 -0.31 -13.47
CA GLY A 156 -11.26 -0.20 -12.94
C GLY A 156 -11.43 -0.79 -11.54
N PHE A 157 -10.35 -1.20 -10.88
CA PHE A 157 -10.37 -1.71 -9.51
C PHE A 157 -10.69 -0.59 -8.50
N ILE A 158 -10.15 0.61 -8.73
CA ILE A 158 -10.57 1.84 -8.04
C ILE A 158 -11.47 2.62 -8.99
N GLN A 159 -12.72 2.79 -8.61
CA GLN A 159 -13.68 3.61 -9.33
C GLN A 159 -13.74 5.00 -8.70
N LEU A 160 -13.22 6.00 -9.41
CA LEU A 160 -13.45 7.40 -9.05
C LEU A 160 -14.84 7.77 -9.57
N SER A 161 -15.76 8.11 -8.66
CA SER A 161 -17.06 8.64 -9.07
C SER A 161 -16.83 9.95 -9.82
N GLU A 162 -17.16 10.00 -11.11
CA GLU A 162 -17.35 11.27 -11.80
C GLU A 162 -18.42 12.05 -11.04
N GLY A 163 -18.06 13.22 -10.52
CA GLY A 163 -19.07 14.16 -10.04
C GLY A 163 -20.07 14.43 -11.16
N LEU A 164 -21.36 14.57 -10.81
CA LEU A 164 -22.41 15.09 -11.69
C LEU A 164 -21.85 16.17 -12.63
N GLY A 165 -21.74 15.87 -13.92
CA GLY A 165 -21.03 16.77 -14.82
C GLY A 165 -20.99 16.40 -16.30
N ARG A 166 -22.03 15.76 -16.86
CA ARG A 166 -22.34 15.86 -18.29
C ARG A 166 -23.84 15.98 -18.49
N GLY A 167 -24.36 17.17 -18.21
CA GLY A 167 -25.51 17.69 -18.92
C GLY A 167 -25.00 18.55 -20.06
N VAL A 168 -25.03 18.03 -21.29
CA VAL A 168 -25.58 18.67 -22.50
C VAL A 168 -26.04 17.54 -23.41
#